data_AF-A0A949WBQ3-F1
#
_entry.id   AF-A0A949WBQ3-F1
#
_cell.length_a   1.000
_cell.length_b   1.000
_cell.length_c   1.000
_cell.angle_alpha   90.00
_cell.angle_beta   90.00
_cell.angle_gamma   90.00
#
_symmetry.space_group_name_H-M   'P 1'
#
loop_
_entity.id
_entity.type
_entity.pdbx_description
1 polymer ?
#
loop_
_entity_poly.entity_id
_entity_poly.type
_entity_poly.pdbx_seq_one_letter_code
_entity_poly.pdbx_strand_id
1 'polypeptide(L)'
;MTVPGTTAVQSYRYDSLYRLTEATEKTGSTQNWSQSWEHDRYGNRIGFAQNIAGVTTPPNPSIDPLTNRFNTGQGFTYDKNGNVVQDVDAVTSEARTFVFNGDNKQIEVKDANGTAIGKYYYDGEGHRVKKVIEATGETTVFVYSSGKLVAEYSTAAPPQNPTTSYAATDLLGSPRVLTDSLGNVVSRRDIRFSLATSFTAWSMLARIPARAFTPACSGKARERAGWGLFGPSHAINGVATRSR
;
A
#
# COMPACT_ATOMS: atom_id res chain seq x y z
N MET A 1 -4.61 6.09 24.18
CA MET A 1 -3.88 7.18 24.86
C MET A 1 -4.10 8.46 24.06
N THR A 2 -5.08 9.21 24.51
CA THR A 2 -5.53 10.51 23.99
C THR A 2 -4.42 11.54 24.08
N VAL A 3 -4.18 12.25 22.98
CA VAL A 3 -3.59 13.59 23.09
C VAL A 3 -4.75 14.48 23.52
N PRO A 4 -4.74 15.03 24.75
CA PRO A 4 -5.85 15.86 25.20
C PRO A 4 -6.07 17.03 24.23
N GLY A 5 -7.32 17.24 23.80
CA GLY A 5 -7.75 18.50 23.19
C GLY A 5 -8.03 18.51 21.68
N THR A 6 -7.86 17.43 20.93
CA THR A 6 -8.30 17.39 19.52
C THR A 6 -8.94 16.05 19.14
N THR A 7 -10.26 16.08 18.87
CA THR A 7 -11.00 14.96 18.29
C THR A 7 -11.06 15.15 16.79
N ALA A 8 -10.45 14.21 16.06
CA ALA A 8 -10.57 14.13 14.60
C ALA A 8 -11.58 13.03 14.25
N VAL A 9 -12.58 13.38 13.45
CA VAL A 9 -13.61 12.44 12.97
C VAL A 9 -13.26 12.06 11.54
N GLN A 10 -13.18 10.76 11.29
CA GLN A 10 -13.02 10.22 9.94
C GLN A 10 -14.37 9.72 9.43
N SER A 11 -14.72 10.06 8.19
CA SER A 11 -15.98 9.65 7.56
C SER A 11 -15.70 9.03 6.21
N TYR A 12 -16.42 7.96 5.90
CA TYR A 12 -16.27 7.19 4.67
C TYR A 12 -17.62 7.10 3.95
N ARG A 13 -17.60 7.23 2.62
CA ARG A 13 -18.78 7.04 1.77
C ARG A 13 -18.53 5.91 0.79
N TYR A 14 -19.60 5.24 0.43
CA TYR A 14 -19.58 4.10 -0.47
C TYR A 14 -20.64 4.26 -1.55
N ASP A 15 -20.42 3.65 -2.70
CA ASP A 15 -21.47 3.43 -3.69
C ASP A 15 -22.36 2.22 -3.34
N SER A 16 -23.36 1.92 -4.18
CA SER A 16 -24.28 0.80 -3.98
C SER A 16 -23.63 -0.58 -4.09
N LEU A 17 -22.38 -0.66 -4.53
CA LEU A 17 -21.57 -1.88 -4.59
C LEU A 17 -20.58 -1.95 -3.41
N TYR A 18 -20.73 -1.07 -2.42
CA TYR A 18 -19.85 -0.96 -1.26
C TYR A 18 -18.39 -0.60 -1.60
N ARG A 19 -18.16 0.06 -2.74
CA ARG A 19 -16.83 0.58 -3.08
C ARG A 19 -16.65 1.95 -2.46
N LEU A 20 -15.47 2.21 -1.88
CA LEU A 20 -15.15 3.47 -1.23
C LEU A 20 -15.12 4.62 -2.25
N THR A 21 -15.98 5.62 -2.08
CA THR A 21 -16.08 6.78 -2.99
C THR A 21 -15.54 8.07 -2.37
N GLU A 22 -15.49 8.15 -1.03
CA GLU A 22 -14.95 9.31 -0.33
C GLU A 22 -14.40 8.90 1.03
N ALA A 23 -13.27 9.49 1.43
CA ALA A 23 -12.76 9.48 2.79
C ALA A 23 -12.41 10.92 3.20
N THR A 24 -12.85 11.35 4.37
CA THR A 24 -12.57 12.68 4.91
C THR A 24 -12.13 12.59 6.37
N GLU A 25 -11.33 13.57 6.79
CA GLU A 25 -11.03 13.80 8.20
C GLU A 25 -11.34 15.26 8.56
N LYS A 26 -12.04 15.45 9.68
CA LYS A 26 -12.37 16.77 10.21
C LYS A 26 -11.99 16.90 11.68
N THR A 27 -11.57 18.09 12.08
CA THR A 27 -11.40 18.48 13.48
C THR A 27 -12.41 19.57 13.77
N GLY A 28 -13.44 19.24 14.55
CA GLY A 28 -14.64 20.07 14.61
C GLY A 28 -15.27 20.21 13.21
N SER A 29 -15.50 21.45 12.77
CA SER A 29 -16.05 21.73 11.44
C SER A 29 -14.99 21.85 10.33
N THR A 30 -13.71 21.93 10.69
CA THR A 30 -12.60 22.14 9.75
C THR A 30 -12.21 20.82 9.10
N GLN A 31 -12.23 20.75 7.77
CA GLN A 31 -11.70 19.61 7.03
C GLN A 31 -10.17 19.64 7.03
N ASN A 32 -9.56 18.62 7.62
CA ASN A 32 -8.11 18.41 7.62
C ASN A 32 -7.65 17.87 6.27
N TRP A 33 -8.38 16.87 5.75
CA TRP A 33 -8.15 16.33 4.41
C TRP A 33 -9.40 15.64 3.85
N SER A 34 -9.44 15.51 2.52
CA SER A 34 -10.38 14.64 1.81
C SER A 34 -9.70 13.91 0.66
N GLN A 35 -10.27 12.76 0.31
CA GLN A 35 -9.95 11.98 -0.87
C GLN A 35 -11.27 11.46 -1.46
N SER A 36 -11.41 11.51 -2.78
CA SER A 36 -12.56 10.96 -3.49
C SER A 36 -12.11 10.11 -4.67
N TRP A 37 -12.91 9.09 -4.98
CA TRP A 37 -12.60 8.10 -6.01
C TRP A 37 -13.80 7.82 -6.89
N GLU A 38 -13.52 7.63 -8.17
CA GLU A 38 -14.49 7.18 -9.15
C GLU A 38 -14.08 5.82 -9.68
N HIS A 39 -15.09 4.97 -9.93
CA HIS A 39 -14.89 3.61 -10.38
C HIS A 39 -15.70 3.36 -11.64
N ASP A 40 -15.13 2.64 -12.59
CA ASP A 40 -15.86 2.16 -13.76
C ASP A 40 -16.76 0.95 -13.42
N ARG A 41 -17.44 0.42 -14.45
CA ARG A 41 -18.31 -0.76 -14.32
C ARG A 41 -17.58 -2.07 -14.00
N TYR A 42 -16.26 -2.10 -14.17
CA TYR A 42 -15.41 -3.27 -13.92
C TYR A 42 -14.70 -3.19 -12.56
N GLY A 43 -14.86 -2.07 -11.84
CA GLY A 43 -14.25 -1.84 -10.55
C GLY A 43 -12.86 -1.20 -10.62
N ASN A 44 -12.40 -0.79 -11.80
CA ASN A 44 -11.16 -0.04 -11.89
C ASN A 44 -11.38 1.38 -11.37
N ARG A 45 -10.38 1.90 -10.67
CA ARG A 45 -10.39 3.26 -10.16
C ARG A 45 -9.93 4.22 -11.25
N ILE A 46 -10.87 5.00 -11.79
CA ILE A 46 -10.66 5.89 -12.95
C ILE A 46 -10.53 7.36 -12.56
N GLY A 47 -11.02 7.75 -11.39
CA GLY A 47 -10.94 9.11 -10.87
C GLY A 47 -10.31 9.14 -9.50
N PHE A 48 -9.50 10.17 -9.24
CA PHE A 48 -8.96 10.46 -7.93
C PHE A 48 -8.83 11.96 -7.75
N ALA A 49 -9.41 12.49 -6.68
CA ALA A 49 -9.16 13.84 -6.22
C ALA A 49 -8.81 13.82 -4.74
N GLN A 50 -7.97 14.76 -4.33
CA GLN A 50 -7.61 14.94 -2.94
C GLN A 50 -7.49 16.41 -2.58
N ASN A 51 -7.81 16.71 -1.32
CA ASN A 51 -7.51 17.98 -0.69
C ASN A 51 -6.64 17.69 0.54
N ILE A 52 -5.32 17.81 0.36
CA ILE A 52 -4.33 17.64 1.42
C ILE A 52 -3.27 18.73 1.20
N ALA A 53 -3.30 19.80 2.00
CA ALA A 53 -2.21 20.79 2.11
C ALA A 53 -1.51 21.19 0.77
N GLY A 54 -2.27 21.37 -0.31
CA GLY A 54 -1.74 21.77 -1.62
C GLY A 54 -1.09 20.66 -2.46
N VAL A 55 -1.16 19.39 -2.06
CA VAL A 55 -0.63 18.27 -2.83
C VAL A 55 -1.55 17.98 -4.01
N THR A 56 -1.08 18.25 -5.23
CA THR A 56 -1.67 17.77 -6.48
C THR A 56 -1.13 16.38 -6.79
N THR A 57 -2.00 15.43 -7.07
CA THR A 57 -1.58 14.10 -7.55
C THR A 57 -1.63 14.03 -9.07
N PRO A 58 -0.69 13.31 -9.71
CA PRO A 58 -0.82 12.96 -11.10
C PRO A 58 -2.19 12.30 -11.37
N PRO A 59 -2.82 12.56 -12.53
CA PRO A 59 -4.06 11.88 -12.89
C PRO A 59 -3.82 10.37 -12.96
N ASN A 60 -4.84 9.57 -12.59
CA ASN A 60 -4.79 8.13 -12.82
C ASN A 60 -4.60 7.88 -14.33
N PRO A 61 -3.81 6.85 -14.72
CA PRO A 61 -3.76 6.46 -16.12
C PRO A 61 -5.16 6.06 -16.61
N SER A 62 -5.49 6.47 -17.85
CA SER A 62 -6.72 6.03 -18.50
C SER A 62 -6.72 4.52 -18.80
N ILE A 63 -7.89 3.90 -18.83
CA ILE A 63 -8.04 2.45 -19.01
C ILE A 63 -8.83 2.19 -20.28
N ASP A 64 -8.35 1.23 -21.08
CA ASP A 64 -9.06 0.68 -22.22
C ASP A 64 -10.20 -0.22 -21.71
N PRO A 65 -11.48 0.13 -21.95
CA PRO A 65 -12.63 -0.62 -21.44
C PRO A 65 -12.83 -1.98 -22.14
N LEU A 66 -12.15 -2.25 -23.25
CA LEU A 66 -12.21 -3.54 -23.96
C LEU A 66 -11.21 -4.54 -23.40
N THR A 67 -10.02 -4.07 -23.01
CA THR A 67 -8.92 -4.93 -22.55
C THR A 67 -8.70 -4.88 -21.04
N ASN A 68 -9.31 -3.92 -20.34
CA ASN A 68 -9.12 -3.65 -18.91
C ASN A 68 -7.63 -3.43 -18.55
N ARG A 69 -6.90 -2.76 -19.45
CA ARG A 69 -5.48 -2.39 -19.33
C ARG A 69 -5.35 -0.88 -19.47
N PHE A 70 -4.24 -0.31 -18.99
CA PHE A 70 -3.93 1.08 -19.29
C PHE A 70 -3.83 1.32 -20.81
N ASN A 71 -4.28 2.48 -21.28
CA ASN A 71 -4.27 2.80 -22.71
C ASN A 71 -2.85 2.79 -23.27
N THR A 72 -2.74 2.51 -24.57
CA THR A 72 -1.47 2.60 -25.29
C THR A 72 -0.91 4.02 -25.24
N GLY A 73 0.43 4.14 -25.24
CA GLY A 73 1.11 5.44 -25.18
C GLY A 73 1.26 6.03 -23.77
N GLN A 74 0.81 5.34 -22.72
CA GLN A 74 0.95 5.79 -21.33
C GLN A 74 2.18 5.23 -20.60
N GLY A 75 3.10 4.56 -21.32
CA GLY A 75 4.34 4.03 -20.74
C GLY A 75 4.21 2.69 -19.98
N PHE A 76 3.04 2.06 -20.04
CA PHE A 76 2.83 0.72 -19.48
C PHE A 76 2.89 -0.34 -20.57
N THR A 77 3.64 -1.41 -20.32
CA THR A 77 3.64 -2.60 -21.18
C THR A 77 3.40 -3.86 -20.37
N TYR A 78 2.92 -4.91 -21.04
CA TYR A 78 2.46 -6.14 -20.40
C TYR A 78 3.05 -7.37 -21.07
N ASP A 79 3.32 -8.41 -20.28
CA ASP A 79 3.59 -9.73 -20.82
C ASP A 79 2.29 -10.46 -21.24
N LYS A 80 2.44 -11.68 -21.76
CA LYS A 80 1.31 -12.53 -22.19
C LYS A 80 0.41 -12.95 -21.03
N ASN A 81 0.93 -12.98 -19.80
CA ASN A 81 0.21 -13.32 -18.59
C ASN A 81 -0.54 -12.11 -18.01
N GLY A 82 -0.30 -10.92 -18.55
CA GLY A 82 -0.94 -9.67 -18.14
C GLY A 82 -0.23 -8.96 -16.98
N ASN A 83 1.00 -9.35 -16.65
CA ASN A 83 1.81 -8.60 -15.69
C ASN A 83 2.32 -7.31 -16.33
N VAL A 84 2.40 -6.23 -15.55
CA VAL A 84 3.09 -5.01 -15.97
C VAL A 84 4.60 -5.28 -15.97
N VAL A 85 5.23 -5.22 -17.14
CA VAL A 85 6.68 -5.44 -17.31
C VAL A 85 7.45 -4.14 -17.52
N GLN A 86 6.74 -3.03 -17.77
CA GLN A 86 7.28 -1.68 -17.79
C GLN A 86 6.28 -0.70 -17.20
N ASP A 87 6.79 0.23 -16.41
CA ASP A 87 6.08 1.37 -15.84
C ASP A 87 6.95 2.62 -16.04
N VAL A 88 6.42 3.63 -16.72
CA VAL A 88 7.11 4.91 -16.91
C VAL A 88 6.46 5.93 -15.99
N ASP A 89 7.27 6.52 -15.13
CA ASP A 89 6.82 7.56 -14.23
C ASP A 89 6.35 8.78 -15.05
N ALA A 90 5.08 9.14 -14.89
CA ALA A 90 4.45 10.19 -15.70
C ALA A 90 5.02 11.60 -15.46
N VAL A 91 5.82 11.81 -14.40
CA VAL A 91 6.40 13.11 -14.05
C VAL A 91 7.85 13.20 -14.51
N THR A 92 8.64 12.17 -14.21
CA THR A 92 10.09 12.13 -14.49
C THR A 92 10.41 11.49 -15.84
N SER A 93 9.46 10.79 -16.47
CA SER A 93 9.66 9.96 -17.66
C SER A 93 10.70 8.85 -17.48
N GLU A 94 11.08 8.52 -16.25
CA GLU A 94 11.96 7.40 -15.95
C GLU A 94 11.18 6.08 -16.02
N ALA A 95 11.70 5.12 -16.79
CA ALA A 95 11.13 3.80 -16.89
C ALA A 95 11.67 2.89 -15.78
N ARG A 96 10.81 2.02 -15.25
CA ARG A 96 11.20 0.82 -14.53
C ARG A 96 10.73 -0.40 -15.29
N THR A 97 11.53 -1.45 -15.27
CA THR A 97 11.15 -2.74 -15.86
C THR A 97 11.11 -3.83 -14.80
N PHE A 98 10.20 -4.77 -14.98
CA PHE A 98 9.93 -5.84 -14.03
C PHE A 98 10.07 -7.20 -14.74
N VAL A 99 10.81 -8.10 -14.12
CA VAL A 99 11.01 -9.47 -14.64
C VAL A 99 10.27 -10.45 -13.75
N PHE A 100 9.53 -11.37 -14.37
CA PHE A 100 8.76 -12.40 -13.70
C PHE A 100 9.31 -13.79 -14.00
N ASN A 101 9.20 -14.70 -13.03
CA ASN A 101 9.52 -16.12 -13.23
C ASN A 101 8.31 -16.90 -13.79
N GLY A 102 8.50 -18.21 -14.02
CA GLY A 102 7.46 -19.11 -14.52
C GLY A 102 6.21 -19.22 -13.61
N ASP A 103 6.36 -18.95 -12.32
CA ASP A 103 5.26 -18.94 -11.33
C ASP A 103 4.58 -17.56 -11.21
N ASN A 104 4.84 -16.66 -12.15
CA ASN A 104 4.25 -15.32 -12.21
C ASN A 104 4.60 -14.43 -11.00
N LYS A 105 5.80 -14.62 -10.43
CA LYS A 105 6.35 -13.81 -9.33
C LYS A 105 7.42 -12.86 -9.86
N GLN A 106 7.36 -11.59 -9.45
CA GLN A 106 8.38 -10.60 -9.80
C GLN A 106 9.70 -10.95 -9.12
N ILE A 107 10.73 -11.26 -9.90
CA ILE A 107 12.08 -11.67 -9.43
C ILE A 107 13.13 -10.58 -9.59
N GLU A 108 12.88 -9.58 -10.42
CA GLU A 108 13.84 -8.49 -10.65
C GLU A 108 13.09 -7.19 -10.95
N VAL A 109 13.68 -6.08 -10.51
CA VAL A 109 13.33 -4.73 -10.96
C VAL A 109 14.59 -4.04 -11.47
N LYS A 110 14.48 -3.36 -12.61
CA LYS A 110 15.57 -2.58 -13.21
C LYS A 110 15.18 -1.11 -13.33
N ASP A 111 16.18 -0.24 -13.24
CA ASP A 111 16.04 1.19 -13.51
C ASP A 111 15.90 1.50 -15.00
N ALA A 112 15.85 2.80 -15.33
CA ALA A 112 15.71 3.29 -16.70
C ALA A 112 16.88 2.92 -17.60
N ASN A 113 18.06 2.63 -17.03
CA ASN A 113 19.25 2.22 -17.75
C ASN A 113 19.33 0.69 -17.95
N GLY A 114 18.31 -0.06 -17.49
CA GLY A 114 18.30 -1.52 -17.51
C GLY A 114 19.21 -2.15 -16.44
N THR A 115 19.68 -1.37 -15.46
CA THR A 115 20.47 -1.87 -14.35
C THR A 115 19.55 -2.47 -13.31
N ALA A 116 19.86 -3.69 -12.85
CA ALA A 116 19.14 -4.30 -11.74
C ALA A 116 19.28 -3.45 -10.48
N ILE A 117 18.17 -3.06 -9.87
CA ILE A 117 18.14 -2.30 -8.60
C ILE A 117 17.59 -3.13 -7.45
N GLY A 118 16.90 -4.23 -7.76
CA GLY A 118 16.42 -5.18 -6.76
C GLY A 118 16.15 -6.56 -7.34
N LYS A 119 16.50 -7.60 -6.57
CA LYS A 119 16.21 -9.00 -6.90
C LYS A 119 15.43 -9.66 -5.77
N TYR A 120 14.52 -10.56 -6.13
CA TYR A 120 13.60 -11.23 -5.21
C TYR A 120 13.57 -12.73 -5.45
N TYR A 121 13.48 -13.49 -4.37
CA TYR A 121 13.48 -14.94 -4.39
C TYR A 121 12.33 -15.46 -3.54
N TYR A 122 11.73 -16.55 -3.99
CA TYR A 122 10.53 -17.12 -3.39
C TYR A 122 10.74 -18.59 -3.06
N ASP A 123 10.05 -19.08 -2.03
CA ASP A 123 9.92 -20.52 -1.78
C ASP A 123 8.84 -21.16 -2.66
N GLY A 124 8.67 -22.48 -2.53
CA GLY A 124 7.66 -23.23 -3.28
C GLY A 124 6.21 -22.91 -2.89
N GLU A 125 5.98 -22.25 -1.75
CA GLU A 125 4.66 -21.74 -1.34
C GLU A 125 4.40 -20.32 -1.89
N GLY A 126 5.41 -19.72 -2.54
CA GLY A 126 5.34 -18.41 -3.16
C GLY A 126 5.55 -17.26 -2.18
N HIS A 127 6.07 -17.50 -0.97
CA HIS A 127 6.51 -16.46 -0.05
C HIS A 127 7.87 -15.91 -0.46
N ARG A 128 8.07 -14.59 -0.35
CA ARG A 128 9.36 -13.98 -0.64
C ARG A 128 10.34 -14.27 0.50
N VAL A 129 11.32 -15.14 0.26
CA VAL A 129 12.32 -15.57 1.26
C VAL A 129 13.60 -14.75 1.24
N LYS A 130 13.88 -14.03 0.15
CA LYS A 130 15.07 -13.16 0.05
C LYS A 130 14.81 -11.96 -0.84
N LYS A 131 15.39 -10.80 -0.46
CA LYS A 131 15.58 -9.66 -1.37
C LYS A 131 17.04 -9.22 -1.35
N VAL A 132 17.52 -8.71 -2.47
CA VAL A 132 18.84 -8.08 -2.62
C VAL A 132 18.64 -6.69 -3.18
N ILE A 133 19.24 -5.68 -2.54
CA ILE A 133 19.32 -4.31 -3.06
C ILE A 133 20.66 -4.20 -3.77
N GLU A 134 20.64 -4.17 -5.09
CA GLU A 134 21.87 -4.28 -5.90
C GLU A 134 22.82 -3.10 -5.67
N ALA A 135 22.28 -1.88 -5.48
CA ALA A 135 23.09 -0.68 -5.26
C ALA A 135 23.93 -0.72 -3.98
N THR A 136 23.46 -1.41 -2.93
CA THR A 136 24.17 -1.51 -1.63
C THR A 136 24.75 -2.89 -1.36
N GLY A 137 24.33 -3.91 -2.12
CA GLY A 137 24.58 -5.32 -1.82
C GLY A 137 23.82 -5.83 -0.59
N GLU A 138 22.92 -5.03 0.00
CA GLU A 138 22.15 -5.44 1.16
C GLU A 138 21.24 -6.63 0.81
N THR A 139 21.39 -7.71 1.56
CA THR A 139 20.53 -8.90 1.46
C THR A 139 19.65 -8.98 2.68
N THR A 140 18.35 -9.11 2.50
CA THR A 140 17.40 -9.42 3.57
C THR A 140 16.80 -10.80 3.35
N VAL A 141 16.84 -11.64 4.37
CA VAL A 141 16.23 -12.98 4.40
C VAL A 141 14.98 -12.94 5.29
N PHE A 142 13.89 -13.51 4.80
CA PHE A 142 12.60 -13.57 5.49
C PHE A 142 12.34 -15.00 5.96
N VAL A 143 12.03 -15.18 7.24
CA VAL A 143 11.78 -16.49 7.85
C VAL A 143 10.31 -16.62 8.19
N TYR A 144 9.69 -17.66 7.66
CA TYR A 144 8.28 -17.97 7.85
C TYR A 144 8.10 -19.19 8.75
N SER A 145 7.04 -19.17 9.55
CA SER A 145 6.58 -20.31 10.35
C SER A 145 5.05 -20.37 10.25
N SER A 146 4.52 -21.51 9.82
CA SER A 146 3.08 -21.70 9.57
C SER A 146 2.45 -20.60 8.70
N GLY A 147 3.13 -20.25 7.59
CA GLY A 147 2.70 -19.20 6.64
C GLY A 147 2.80 -17.77 7.17
N LYS A 148 3.33 -17.55 8.39
CA LYS A 148 3.48 -16.22 8.99
C LYS A 148 4.95 -15.82 9.03
N LEU A 149 5.24 -14.57 8.66
CA LEU A 149 6.58 -13.99 8.79
C LEU A 149 6.93 -13.81 10.28
N VAL A 150 7.97 -14.49 10.76
CA VAL A 150 8.37 -14.48 12.18
C VAL A 150 9.68 -13.75 12.43
N ALA A 151 10.56 -13.65 11.43
CA ALA A 151 11.83 -12.93 11.53
C ALA A 151 12.33 -12.42 10.17
N GLU A 152 13.16 -11.40 10.23
CA GLU A 152 13.93 -10.87 9.11
C GLU A 152 15.39 -10.70 9.53
N TYR A 153 16.31 -11.06 8.64
CA TYR A 153 17.75 -10.89 8.85
C TYR A 153 18.33 -10.08 7.68
N SER A 154 18.99 -8.97 7.97
CA SER A 154 19.65 -8.14 6.95
C SER A 154 21.17 -8.16 7.14
N THR A 155 21.90 -8.11 6.03
CA THR A 155 23.37 -7.89 6.02
C THR A 155 23.75 -6.43 6.26
N ALA A 156 22.79 -5.50 6.26
CA ALA A 156 23.05 -4.13 6.65
C ALA A 156 23.54 -4.05 8.09
N ALA A 157 24.47 -3.12 8.36
CA ALA A 157 24.99 -2.91 9.70
C ALA A 157 23.85 -2.76 10.73
N PRO A 158 23.90 -3.49 11.85
CA PRO A 158 22.93 -3.33 12.92
C PRO A 158 22.98 -1.91 13.47
N PRO A 159 21.86 -1.41 14.03
CA PRO A 159 21.87 -0.11 14.68
C PRO A 159 22.74 -0.21 15.94
N GLN A 160 23.51 0.84 16.24
CA GLN A 160 24.43 0.86 17.39
C GLN A 160 23.71 0.57 18.72
N ASN A 161 22.44 0.97 18.83
CA ASN A 161 21.59 0.73 19.99
C ASN A 161 20.33 -0.05 19.55
N PRO A 162 20.36 -1.39 19.56
CA PRO A 162 19.18 -2.18 19.23
C PRO A 162 18.09 -1.97 20.28
N THR A 163 16.85 -1.79 19.82
CA THR A 163 15.69 -1.54 20.67
C THR A 163 14.55 -2.49 20.32
N THR A 164 13.66 -2.72 21.28
CA THR A 164 12.42 -3.47 21.06
C THR A 164 11.26 -2.49 20.90
N SER A 165 10.46 -2.67 19.85
CA SER A 165 9.24 -1.90 19.62
C SER A 165 8.03 -2.83 19.55
N TYR A 166 6.90 -2.39 20.10
CA TYR A 166 5.60 -3.07 20.03
C TYR A 166 4.65 -2.29 19.13
N ALA A 167 4.03 -2.98 18.17
CA ALA A 167 3.10 -2.38 17.22
C ALA A 167 1.64 -2.54 17.70
N ALA A 168 0.91 -1.43 17.74
CA ALA A 168 -0.55 -1.44 17.80
C ALA A 168 -1.11 -1.27 16.38
N THR A 169 -1.96 -2.19 15.96
CA THR A 169 -2.53 -2.21 14.60
C THR A 169 -3.93 -1.62 14.54
N ASP A 170 -4.36 -1.25 13.33
CA ASP A 170 -5.77 -1.04 13.05
C ASP A 170 -6.54 -2.35 12.83
N LEU A 171 -7.82 -2.21 12.49
CA LEU A 171 -8.74 -3.31 12.21
C LEU A 171 -8.31 -4.16 10.99
N LEU A 172 -7.45 -3.63 10.12
CA LEU A 172 -6.91 -4.33 8.95
C LEU A 172 -5.50 -4.88 9.21
N GLY A 173 -4.99 -4.75 10.44
CA GLY A 173 -3.69 -5.26 10.83
C GLY A 173 -2.52 -4.34 10.46
N SER A 174 -2.75 -3.12 9.97
CA SER A 174 -1.65 -2.19 9.64
C SER A 174 -1.14 -1.49 10.91
N PRO A 175 0.18 -1.27 11.08
CA PRO A 175 0.74 -0.71 12.30
C PRO A 175 0.49 0.80 12.35
N ARG A 176 -0.21 1.27 13.38
CA ARG A 176 -0.50 2.70 13.57
C ARG A 176 0.38 3.36 14.61
N VAL A 177 0.76 2.64 15.66
CA VAL A 177 1.61 3.16 16.73
C VAL A 177 2.68 2.15 17.05
N LEU A 178 3.93 2.61 17.12
CA LEU A 178 5.02 1.84 17.73
C LEU A 178 5.30 2.41 19.12
N THR A 179 5.43 1.52 20.09
CA THR A 179 5.81 1.85 21.47
C THR A 179 7.09 1.15 21.86
N ASP A 180 7.88 1.74 22.76
CA ASP A 180 9.05 1.09 23.35
C ASP A 180 8.64 0.09 24.45
N SER A 181 9.62 -0.53 25.11
CA SER A 181 9.38 -1.47 26.21
C SER A 181 8.78 -0.84 27.48
N LEU A 182 8.77 0.49 27.59
CA LEU A 182 8.15 1.22 28.69
C LEU A 182 6.75 1.74 28.32
N GLY A 183 6.28 1.47 27.09
CA GLY A 183 5.00 1.94 26.58
C GLY A 183 5.04 3.38 26.04
N ASN A 184 6.22 4.02 25.97
CA ASN A 184 6.34 5.35 25.35
C ASN A 184 6.18 5.22 23.84
N VAL A 185 5.51 6.20 23.23
CA VAL A 185 5.31 6.22 21.78
C VAL A 185 6.62 6.57 21.07
N VAL A 186 7.12 5.63 20.27
CA VAL A 186 8.31 5.79 19.41
C VAL A 186 7.95 6.38 18.06
N SER A 187 6.81 5.94 17.50
CA SER A 187 6.30 6.54 16.25
C SER A 187 4.79 6.36 16.12
N ARG A 188 4.19 7.24 15.31
CA ARG A 188 2.80 7.13 14.87
C ARG A 188 2.75 7.23 13.36
N ARG A 189 1.92 6.40 12.73
CA ARG A 189 1.63 6.43 11.31
C ARG A 189 0.13 6.34 11.09
N ASP A 190 -0.38 7.26 10.30
CA ASP A 190 -1.72 7.16 9.72
C ASP A 190 -1.55 6.84 8.24
N ILE A 191 -2.04 5.66 7.84
CA ILE A 191 -2.04 5.24 6.45
C ILE A 191 -3.31 5.82 5.84
N ARG A 192 -3.15 6.82 4.98
CA ARG A 192 -4.23 7.39 4.17
C ARG A 192 -4.40 6.55 2.92
N PHE A 193 -5.61 6.52 2.35
CA PHE A 193 -5.93 5.76 1.15
C PHE A 193 -5.42 6.47 -0.14
N SER A 194 -4.22 7.05 -0.12
CA SER A 194 -3.52 7.46 -1.34
C SER A 194 -2.35 6.53 -1.60
N LEU A 195 -2.42 5.84 -2.73
CA LEU A 195 -1.22 5.43 -3.47
C LEU A 195 -0.56 6.70 -4.02
N ALA A 196 0.29 7.30 -3.19
CA ALA A 196 1.33 8.24 -3.59
C ALA A 196 2.37 8.32 -2.47
N THR A 197 2.93 7.18 -2.05
CA THR A 197 4.37 7.22 -1.72
C THR A 197 5.06 7.37 -3.06
N SER A 198 5.39 8.61 -3.44
CA SER A 198 6.44 8.85 -4.40
C SER A 198 7.64 8.04 -3.95
N PHE A 199 7.93 6.95 -4.66
CA PHE A 199 9.14 6.17 -4.45
C PHE A 199 10.31 6.95 -5.08
N THR A 200 10.59 8.14 -4.54
CA THR A 200 11.88 8.79 -4.73
C THR A 200 12.92 7.91 -4.06
N ALA A 201 14.05 7.74 -4.74
CA ALA A 201 15.12 6.78 -4.48
C ALA A 201 15.79 6.83 -3.08
N TRP A 202 15.26 7.61 -2.14
CA TRP A 202 15.68 7.67 -0.75
C TRP A 202 14.73 6.95 0.23
N SER A 203 13.48 6.70 -0.16
CA SER A 203 12.47 6.14 0.76
C SER A 203 12.55 4.61 0.95
N MET A 204 13.35 3.90 0.15
CA MET A 204 13.63 2.47 0.34
C MET A 204 14.81 2.17 1.27
N LEU A 205 15.56 3.19 1.71
CA LEU A 205 16.63 3.06 2.71
C LEU A 205 16.12 3.14 4.17
N ALA A 206 14.82 3.39 4.37
CA ALA A 206 14.24 3.44 5.69
C ALA A 206 14.00 2.02 6.24
N ARG A 207 14.90 1.57 7.12
CA ARG A 207 14.70 0.47 8.07
C ARG A 207 13.32 0.61 8.74
N ILE A 208 12.40 -0.29 8.41
CA ILE A 208 11.29 -0.65 9.29
C ILE A 208 11.51 -2.12 9.63
N PRO A 209 11.69 -2.50 10.92
CA PRO A 209 11.68 -3.91 11.27
C PRO A 209 10.28 -4.44 10.95
N ALA A 210 10.14 -5.21 9.88
CA ALA A 210 8.89 -5.87 9.59
C ALA A 210 8.80 -7.11 10.49
N ARG A 211 7.85 -7.06 11.41
CA ARG A 211 7.33 -8.24 12.09
C ARG A 211 5.86 -8.34 11.74
N ALA A 212 5.52 -9.44 11.06
CA ALA A 212 4.18 -9.87 10.67
C ALA A 212 3.27 -8.81 10.03
N PHE A 213 3.42 -8.59 8.72
CA PHE A 213 2.33 -8.04 7.90
C PHE A 213 2.00 -9.00 6.77
N THR A 214 0.87 -9.69 6.92
CA THR A 214 -0.02 -10.04 5.81
C THR A 214 -1.14 -9.01 5.81
N PRO A 215 -1.40 -8.34 4.69
CA PRO A 215 -2.28 -8.97 3.71
C PRO A 215 -1.71 -9.01 2.29
N ALA A 216 -2.12 -10.06 1.60
CA ALA A 216 -1.94 -10.28 0.18
C ALA A 216 -2.42 -9.07 -0.63
N CYS A 217 -1.57 -8.60 -1.54
CA CYS A 217 -2.01 -7.87 -2.71
C CYS A 217 -1.39 -8.57 -3.94
N SER A 218 -2.00 -9.70 -4.31
CA SER A 218 -1.92 -10.23 -5.66
C SER A 218 -3.34 -10.39 -6.17
N GLY A 219 -3.74 -9.50 -7.09
CA GLY A 219 -4.83 -9.74 -8.04
C GLY A 219 -6.25 -9.84 -7.50
N LYS A 220 -7.09 -8.91 -7.96
CA LYS A 220 -8.57 -8.97 -7.97
C LYS A 220 -9.24 -8.97 -6.59
N ALA A 221 -9.52 -7.77 -6.11
CA ALA A 221 -10.56 -7.55 -5.10
C ALA A 221 -11.89 -8.10 -5.62
N ARG A 222 -12.26 -9.30 -5.17
CA ARG A 222 -13.62 -9.83 -5.27
C ARG A 222 -14.04 -10.16 -3.85
N GLU A 223 -14.56 -9.16 -3.14
CA GLU A 223 -15.12 -9.38 -1.80
C GLU A 223 -16.45 -10.13 -1.94
N ARG A 224 -16.43 -11.41 -1.56
CA ARG A 224 -17.66 -12.20 -1.35
C ARG A 224 -18.22 -11.82 0.02
N ALA A 225 -19.34 -11.10 0.03
CA ALA A 225 -20.19 -11.00 1.20
C ALA A 225 -21.08 -12.27 1.28
N GLY A 226 -20.84 -13.10 2.31
CA GLY A 226 -21.64 -14.27 2.64
C GLY A 226 -22.57 -14.01 3.83
N TRP A 227 -23.80 -13.60 3.51
CA TRP A 227 -25.10 -13.84 4.16
C TRP A 227 -25.25 -13.80 5.70
N GLY A 228 -26.05 -12.82 6.13
CA GLY A 228 -27.01 -12.91 7.23
C GLY A 228 -28.15 -11.92 6.96
N LEU A 229 -29.35 -12.43 6.70
CA LEU A 229 -30.53 -11.71 6.19
C LEU A 229 -30.98 -10.54 7.08
N PHE A 230 -31.38 -9.43 6.45
CA PHE A 230 -32.69 -8.74 6.55
C PHE A 230 -32.59 -7.46 5.67
N GLY A 231 -33.40 -7.37 4.61
CA GLY A 231 -33.57 -6.12 3.86
C GLY A 231 -34.79 -5.33 4.36
N PRO A 232 -35.21 -4.27 3.64
CA PRO A 232 -34.43 -3.21 3.01
C PRO A 232 -34.59 -1.87 3.78
N SER A 233 -33.95 -0.83 3.27
CA SER A 233 -34.06 0.60 3.66
C SER A 233 -33.09 1.10 4.74
N HIS A 234 -32.27 2.05 4.28
CA HIS A 234 -31.64 3.19 4.96
C HIS A 234 -30.16 3.28 4.59
N ALA A 235 -29.78 4.43 4.01
CA ALA A 235 -28.40 4.82 3.81
C ALA A 235 -27.69 4.82 5.17
N ILE A 236 -26.83 3.82 5.40
CA ILE A 236 -26.03 3.77 6.62
C ILE A 236 -24.85 4.72 6.42
N ASN A 237 -25.03 5.97 6.83
CA ASN A 237 -23.92 6.87 7.13
C ASN A 237 -23.18 6.29 8.34
N GLY A 238 -22.16 5.47 8.09
CA GLY A 238 -21.27 4.95 9.13
C GLY A 238 -20.40 6.08 9.68
N VAL A 239 -20.83 6.72 10.76
CA VAL A 239 -20.00 7.66 11.52
C VAL A 239 -19.13 6.87 12.49
N ALA A 240 -17.86 6.67 12.16
CA ALA A 240 -16.88 6.21 13.13
C ALA A 240 -16.42 7.42 13.96
N THR A 241 -17.10 7.66 15.09
CA THR A 241 -16.63 8.63 16.08
C THR A 241 -15.43 8.06 16.80
N ARG A 242 -14.28 8.72 16.67
CA ARG A 242 -13.09 8.38 17.45
C ARG A 242 -12.62 9.61 18.20
N SER A 243 -12.91 9.66 19.51
CA SER A 243 -12.11 10.48 20.41
C SER A 243 -10.69 9.92 20.38
N ARG A 244 -9.71 10.79 20.14
CA ARG A 244 -8.30 10.38 20.22
C ARG A 244 -7.98 9.94 21.63
#